data_AF-A0A7J9BL53-F1
#
_entry.id   AF-A0A7J9BL53-F1
#
_cell.length_a   1.000
_cell.length_b   1.000
_cell.length_c   1.000
_cell.angle_alpha   90.00
_cell.angle_beta   90.00
_cell.angle_gamma   90.00
#
_symmetry.space_group_name_H-M   'P 1'
#
loop_
_entity.id
_entity.type
_entity.pdbx_description
1 polymer ?
#
loop_
_entity_poly.entity_id
_entity_poly.type
_entity_poly.pdbx_seq_one_letter_code
_entity_poly.pdbx_strand_id
1 'polypeptide(L)' 'ELASLTSGALLSNQSASVKWSLPPSNVVKVNVDVGFVLAQRKACSGVIIHDADGQILGACSRLTM' A
#
# COMPACT_ATOMS: atom_id res chain seq x y z
N GLU A 1 1.65 -28.32 40.83
CA GLU A 1 0.88 -27.86 39.67
C GLU A 1 0.65 -26.36 39.80
N LEU A 2 1.32 -25.53 38.99
CA LEU A 2 1.09 -24.09 38.89
C LEU A 2 0.11 -23.86 37.73
N ALA A 3 -1.16 -23.72 38.04
CA ALA A 3 -2.18 -23.41 37.07
C ALA A 3 -2.13 -21.93 36.65
N SER A 4 -2.21 -21.73 35.34
CA SER A 4 -2.90 -20.62 34.65
C SER A 4 -2.25 -19.23 34.74
N LEU A 5 -1.37 -18.86 33.80
CA LEU A 5 -1.65 -18.31 32.47
C LEU A 5 -2.17 -16.86 32.46
N THR A 6 -1.29 -16.01 31.92
CA THR A 6 -1.58 -14.88 31.01
C THR A 6 -2.37 -13.69 31.55
N SER A 7 -1.70 -12.85 32.34
CA SER A 7 -1.90 -11.38 32.26
C SER A 7 -0.73 -10.76 31.48
N GLY A 8 -0.43 -11.32 30.30
CA GLY A 8 0.36 -10.63 29.30
C GLY A 8 -0.59 -9.67 28.61
N ALA A 9 -0.49 -8.39 28.94
CA ALA A 9 -1.21 -7.33 28.24
C ALA A 9 -1.17 -7.62 26.74
N LEU A 10 -2.36 -7.74 26.14
CA LEU A 10 -2.54 -7.72 24.70
C LEU A 10 -1.97 -6.38 24.23
N LEU A 11 -0.68 -6.35 23.94
CA LEU A 11 -0.07 -5.31 23.12
C LEU A 11 -0.85 -5.41 21.82
N SER A 12 -1.81 -4.51 21.66
CA SER A 12 -2.51 -4.33 20.43
C SER A 12 -1.44 -3.99 19.39
N ASN A 13 -0.99 -5.00 18.65
CA ASN A 13 -0.44 -4.85 17.32
C ASN A 13 -1.58 -4.36 16.42
N GLN A 14 -2.16 -3.20 16.76
CA GLN A 14 -2.84 -2.36 15.80
C GLN A 14 -1.72 -1.98 14.83
N SER A 15 -1.58 -2.77 13.76
CA SER A 15 -1.00 -2.27 12.53
C SER A 15 -1.67 -0.93 12.29
N ALA A 16 -0.95 0.17 12.55
CA ALA A 16 -1.48 1.50 12.33
C ALA A 16 -1.98 1.49 10.90
N SER A 17 -3.31 1.51 10.72
CA SER A 17 -3.89 1.50 9.40
C SER A 17 -3.34 2.73 8.72
N VAL A 18 -2.45 2.54 7.74
CA VAL A 18 -1.86 3.65 7.00
C VAL A 18 -3.00 4.27 6.22
N LYS A 19 -3.60 5.30 6.80
CA LYS A 19 -4.71 6.01 6.20
C LYS A 19 -4.17 6.91 5.10
N TRP A 20 -4.64 6.71 3.88
CA TRP A 20 -4.30 7.56 2.76
C TRP A 20 -4.78 9.00 3.03
N SER A 21 -3.86 9.97 2.99
CA SER A 21 -4.14 11.41 3.13
C SER A 21 -3.62 12.18 1.93
N LEU A 22 -4.23 13.30 1.57
CA LEU A 22 -3.74 14.16 0.48
C LEU A 22 -2.29 14.60 0.72
N PRO A 23 -1.45 14.71 -0.33
CA PRO A 23 -0.10 15.24 -0.17
C PRO A 23 -0.13 16.75 0.09
N PRO A 24 0.97 17.35 0.59
CA PRO A 24 1.13 18.80 0.65
C PRO A 24 0.98 19.47 -0.72
N SER A 25 0.60 20.77 -0.74
CA SER A 25 0.26 21.52 -1.97
C SER A 25 1.36 21.61 -3.03
N ASN A 26 2.62 21.39 -2.67
CA ASN A 26 3.79 21.43 -3.55
C ASN A 26 4.38 20.04 -3.85
N VAL A 27 3.65 18.96 -3.56
CA VAL A 27 4.08 17.58 -3.72
C VAL A 27 2.99 16.79 -4.44
N VAL A 28 3.40 15.85 -5.29
CA VAL A 28 2.47 14.86 -5.87
C VAL A 28 2.54 13.56 -5.09
N LYS A 29 1.41 12.86 -4.99
CA LYS A 29 1.40 11.49 -4.48
C LYS A 29 1.52 10.52 -5.64
N VAL A 30 2.49 9.61 -5.54
CA VAL A 30 2.68 8.53 -6.52
C VAL A 30 2.28 7.20 -5.87
N ASN A 31 1.23 6.58 -6.39
CA ASN A 31 0.81 5.24 -6.02
C ASN A 31 1.41 4.25 -7.02
N VAL A 32 2.07 3.21 -6.53
CA VAL A 32 2.68 2.16 -7.36
C VAL A 32 2.14 0.82 -6.93
N ASP A 33 1.77 -0.01 -7.90
CA ASP A 33 1.40 -1.41 -7.65
C ASP A 33 2.03 -2.32 -8.69
N VAL A 34 2.29 -3.57 -8.28
CA VAL A 34 2.92 -4.59 -9.13
C VAL A 34 2.25 -5.94 -8.96
N GLY A 35 2.07 -6.64 -10.06
CA GLY A 35 1.53 -7.99 -10.09
C GLY A 35 2.43 -8.93 -10.87
N PHE A 36 2.44 -10.21 -10.49
CA PHE A 36 3.14 -11.26 -11.22
C PHE A 36 2.25 -12.50 -11.38
N VAL A 37 2.08 -12.95 -12.62
CA VAL A 37 1.31 -14.14 -12.95
C VAL A 37 2.28 -15.28 -13.21
N LEU A 38 2.50 -16.13 -12.21
CA LEU A 38 3.50 -17.21 -12.24
C LEU A 38 3.32 -18.15 -13.45
N ALA A 39 2.09 -18.57 -13.74
CA ALA A 39 1.79 -19.48 -14.84
C ALA A 39 2.18 -18.93 -16.21
N GLN A 40 2.14 -17.61 -16.39
CA GLN A 40 2.45 -16.94 -17.65
C GLN A 40 3.86 -16.34 -17.65
N ARG A 41 4.54 -16.35 -16.51
CA ARG A 41 5.80 -15.62 -16.27
C ARG A 41 5.73 -14.15 -16.68
N LYS A 42 4.55 -13.53 -16.50
CA LYS A 42 4.31 -12.12 -16.86
C LYS A 42 4.21 -11.27 -15.60
N ALA A 43 4.88 -10.13 -15.62
CA ALA A 43 4.73 -9.07 -14.64
C ALA A 43 3.89 -7.92 -15.22
N CYS A 44 3.14 -7.27 -14.36
CA CYS A 44 2.56 -5.97 -14.63
C CYS A 44 2.99 -4.99 -13.53
N SER A 45 3.11 -3.72 -13.91
CA SER A 45 3.24 -2.62 -12.97
C SER A 45 2.30 -1.49 -13.37
N GLY A 46 1.81 -0.76 -12.37
CA GLY A 46 0.96 0.41 -12.54
C GLY A 46 1.42 1.55 -11.66
N VAL A 47 1.30 2.77 -12.18
CA VAL A 47 1.55 4.00 -11.44
C VAL A 47 0.39 4.96 -11.65
N ILE A 48 -0.05 5.62 -10.58
CA ILE A 48 -1.01 6.74 -10.62
C ILE A 48 -0.42 7.91 -9.84
N ILE A 49 -0.44 9.09 -10.44
CA ILE A 49 0.05 10.33 -9.86
C ILE A 49 -1.14 11.22 -9.55
N HIS A 50 -1.26 11.64 -8.29
CA HIS A 50 -2.30 12.55 -7.82
C HIS A 50 -1.68 13.89 -7.40
N ASP A 51 -2.39 14.98 -7.64
CA ASP A 51 -2.07 16.29 -7.07
C ASP A 51 -2.53 16.41 -5.60
N ALA A 52 -2.41 17.62 -5.05
CA ALA A 52 -2.77 17.93 -3.68
C ALA A 52 -4.28 17.92 -3.40
N ASP A 53 -5.12 18.08 -4.42
CA ASP A 53 -6.58 17.97 -4.31
C ASP A 53 -7.06 16.53 -4.53
N GLY A 54 -6.13 15.62 -4.84
CA GLY A 54 -6.40 14.21 -5.11
C GLY A 54 -6.78 13.92 -6.56
N GLN A 55 -6.63 14.88 -7.46
CA GLN A 55 -6.94 14.71 -8.88
C GLN A 55 -5.80 13.97 -9.59
N ILE A 56 -6.15 13.11 -10.54
CA ILE A 56 -5.18 12.34 -11.30
C ILE A 56 -4.50 13.26 -12.33
N LEU A 57 -3.19 13.43 -12.19
CA LEU A 57 -2.37 14.15 -13.17
C LEU A 57 -1.89 13.23 -14.30
N GLY A 58 -1.72 11.95 -14.00
CA GLY A 58 -1.27 10.97 -14.97
C GLY A 58 -1.27 9.56 -14.40
N ALA A 59 -1.39 8.59 -15.30
CA ALA A 59 -1.31 7.18 -14.97
C ALA A 59 -0.61 6.43 -16.11
N CYS A 60 0.13 5.39 -15.75
CA CYS A 60 0.68 4.46 -16.73
C CYS A 60 0.65 3.03 -16.19
N SER A 61 0.60 2.08 -17.11
CA SER A 61 0.74 0.66 -16.81
C SER A 61 1.69 0.03 -17.80
N ARG A 62 2.51 -0.92 -17.32
CA ARG A 62 3.41 -1.69 -18.17
C ARG A 62 3.20 -3.17 -17.92
N LEU A 63 2.97 -3.92 -18.99
CA LEU A 63 3.03 -5.37 -19.00
C LEU A 63 4.39 -5.79 -19.56
N THR A 64 5.09 -6.69 -18.89
CA THR A 64 6.29 -7.33 -19.48
C THR A 64 5.83 -8.38 -20.48
N MET A 65 6.41 -8.35 -21.68
CA MET A 65 6.19 -9.40 -22.68
C MET A 65 6.79 -10.73 -22.25
#